data_AF-A0A9Q9ICT4-F1
#
_entry.id   AF-A0A9Q9ICT4-F1
#
_cell.length_a   1.000
_cell.length_b   1.000
_cell.length_c   1.000
_cell.angle_alpha   90.00
_cell.angle_beta   90.00
_cell.angle_gamma   90.00
#
_symmetry.space_group_name_H-M   'P 1'
#
loop_
_entity.id
_entity.type
_entity.pdbx_description
1 polymer ?
#
loop_
_entity_poly.entity_id
_entity_poly.type
_entity_poly.pdbx_seq_one_letter_code
_entity_poly.pdbx_strand_id
1 'polypeptide(L)'
;MYSLVSAPVLGFDLSRLQGGSAAADVLLRGLSLTVSDLDAVASARSDDDWDRADLWRDVDAAAQQRRAVNADAGGLAVVERAPLGTLDGLLHCLRYDILDWTWGNRPAQATMPTPQVRAPRQRQSEVASKATGVLSDAAAAAYLRELLTDESRRRLSAPYAAALRALPEREHDLGPQADELRQLLSRVGSLSPAQMRQLNKVTDTSRPGLTDWAPAVHSASWAVFLSGRVRAGAAAQLLLVQALDRAGVPVSDRAGGVWNLLSGAVQALMVRDLLDSATARRLLDPYFTAMGPLSV
;
A
#
# COMPACT_ATOMS: atom_id res chain seq x y z
N MET A 1 0.35 -12.72 -1.32
CA MET A 1 -1.01 -12.24 -1.69
C MET A 1 -1.21 -10.89 -1.03
N TYR A 2 -1.52 -9.84 -1.79
CA TYR A 2 -1.77 -8.52 -1.22
C TYR A 2 -3.19 -8.42 -0.69
N SER A 3 -3.33 -7.77 0.46
CA SER A 3 -4.59 -7.40 1.10
C SER A 3 -4.34 -6.20 2.00
N LEU A 4 -5.37 -5.45 2.37
CA LEU A 4 -5.24 -4.38 3.38
C LEU A 4 -4.83 -4.94 4.76
N VAL A 5 -5.19 -6.18 5.09
CA VAL A 5 -4.73 -6.83 6.33
C VAL A 5 -3.21 -7.07 6.31
N SER A 6 -2.65 -7.33 5.13
CA SER A 6 -1.21 -7.52 4.90
C SER A 6 -0.53 -6.27 4.32
N ALA A 7 -1.06 -5.07 4.59
CA ALA A 7 -0.53 -3.81 4.07
C ALA A 7 0.99 -3.60 4.30
N PRO A 8 1.61 -4.04 5.41
CA PRO A 8 3.07 -4.01 5.56
C PRO A 8 3.83 -4.74 4.44
N VAL A 9 3.30 -5.86 3.95
CA VAL A 9 3.90 -6.66 2.86
C VAL A 9 3.74 -5.94 1.53
N LEU A 10 2.55 -5.39 1.28
CA LEU A 10 2.30 -4.56 0.10
C LEU A 10 3.23 -3.33 0.08
N GLY A 11 3.32 -2.62 1.20
CA GLY A 11 4.21 -1.47 1.34
C GLY A 11 5.69 -1.85 1.17
N PHE A 12 6.12 -3.01 1.67
CA PHE A 12 7.48 -3.50 1.47
C PHE A 12 7.80 -3.65 -0.02
N ASP A 13 6.91 -4.28 -0.79
CA ASP A 13 7.08 -4.45 -2.22
C ASP A 13 7.07 -3.10 -2.94
N LEU A 14 6.06 -2.26 -2.70
CA LEU A 14 5.97 -0.95 -3.34
C LEU A 14 7.17 -0.06 -3.00
N SER A 15 7.69 -0.10 -1.78
CA SER A 15 8.86 0.69 -1.39
C SER A 15 10.11 0.34 -2.19
N ARG A 16 10.17 -0.82 -2.85
CA ARG A 16 11.35 -1.27 -3.61
C ARG A 16 11.17 -1.12 -5.12
N LEU A 17 9.97 -0.74 -5.58
CA LEU A 17 9.66 -0.52 -6.99
C LEU A 17 9.87 0.95 -7.37
N GLN A 18 10.46 1.20 -8.54
CA GLN A 18 10.65 2.56 -9.05
C GLN A 18 9.33 3.33 -9.19
N GLY A 19 8.23 2.64 -9.52
CA GLY A 19 6.88 3.21 -9.60
C GLY A 19 6.02 3.00 -8.36
N GLY A 20 6.58 2.46 -7.27
CA GLY A 20 5.78 2.04 -6.13
C GLY A 20 5.18 3.18 -5.30
N SER A 21 5.84 4.33 -5.21
CA SER A 21 5.28 5.56 -4.61
C SER A 21 4.04 6.05 -5.37
N ALA A 22 4.07 5.99 -6.71
CA ALA A 22 2.92 6.32 -7.55
C ALA A 22 1.81 5.27 -7.45
N ALA A 23 2.15 3.97 -7.33
CA ALA A 23 1.15 2.94 -7.08
C ALA A 23 0.49 3.13 -5.70
N ALA A 24 1.26 3.49 -4.67
CA ALA A 24 0.75 3.80 -3.35
C ALA A 24 -0.20 5.01 -3.36
N ASP A 25 0.10 6.04 -4.17
CA ASP A 25 -0.81 7.18 -4.38
C ASP A 25 -2.17 6.73 -4.94
N VAL A 26 -2.19 5.89 -5.98
CA VAL A 26 -3.44 5.37 -6.56
C VAL A 26 -4.27 4.61 -5.52
N LEU A 27 -3.62 3.78 -4.69
CA LEU A 27 -4.29 3.03 -3.63
C LEU A 27 -4.83 3.95 -2.52
N LEU A 28 -4.04 4.95 -2.10
CA LEU A 28 -4.44 5.96 -1.11
C LEU A 28 -5.63 6.80 -1.59
N ARG A 29 -5.63 7.17 -2.88
CA ARG A 29 -6.79 7.83 -3.50
C ARG A 29 -7.99 6.91 -3.51
N GLY A 30 -7.84 5.64 -3.91
CA GLY A 30 -8.90 4.64 -3.82
C GLY A 30 -9.49 4.49 -2.43
N LEU A 31 -8.66 4.53 -1.37
CA LEU A 31 -9.09 4.47 0.03
C LEU A 31 -9.90 5.71 0.47
N SER A 32 -9.73 6.84 -0.22
CA SER A 32 -10.34 8.14 0.12
C SER A 32 -11.52 8.51 -0.78
N LEU A 33 -11.83 7.66 -1.77
CA LEU A 33 -13.00 7.84 -2.63
C LEU A 33 -14.28 7.54 -1.87
N THR A 34 -15.30 8.31 -2.21
CA THR A 34 -16.68 8.17 -1.77
C THR A 34 -17.59 7.91 -2.97
N VAL A 35 -18.86 7.57 -2.71
CA VAL A 35 -19.87 7.40 -3.77
C VAL A 35 -19.95 8.63 -4.68
N SER A 36 -19.84 9.84 -4.12
CA SER A 36 -19.94 11.11 -4.86
C SER A 36 -18.79 11.36 -5.83
N ASP A 37 -17.68 10.65 -5.69
CA ASP A 37 -16.50 10.82 -6.54
C ASP A 37 -16.54 9.91 -7.78
N LEU A 38 -17.37 8.87 -7.76
CA LEU A 38 -17.36 7.82 -8.79
C LEU A 38 -17.67 8.37 -10.18
N ASP A 39 -18.62 9.30 -10.30
CA ASP A 39 -18.96 9.90 -11.58
C ASP A 39 -17.80 10.71 -12.16
N ALA A 40 -17.07 11.46 -11.33
CA ALA A 40 -15.91 12.23 -11.77
C ALA A 40 -14.78 11.30 -12.25
N VAL A 41 -14.52 10.20 -11.55
CA VAL A 41 -13.50 9.22 -11.94
C VAL A 41 -13.94 8.47 -13.21
N ALA A 42 -15.20 8.02 -13.28
CA ALA A 42 -15.72 7.28 -14.41
C ALA A 42 -15.74 8.12 -15.69
N SER A 43 -16.11 9.40 -15.59
CA SER A 43 -16.17 10.32 -16.74
C SER A 43 -14.80 10.67 -17.32
N ALA A 44 -13.72 10.43 -16.58
CA ALA A 44 -12.36 10.66 -17.08
C ALA A 44 -11.90 9.57 -18.06
N ARG A 45 -12.63 8.44 -18.15
CA ARG A 45 -12.35 7.36 -19.08
C ARG A 45 -12.96 7.66 -20.45
N SER A 46 -12.18 7.43 -21.50
CA SER A 46 -12.67 7.38 -22.89
C SER A 46 -13.57 6.15 -23.09
N ASP A 47 -14.67 6.30 -23.83
CA ASP A 47 -15.55 5.18 -24.21
C ASP A 47 -14.91 4.23 -25.26
N ASP A 48 -13.71 4.53 -25.76
CA ASP A 48 -13.03 3.67 -26.74
C ASP A 48 -12.35 2.46 -26.07
N ASP A 49 -13.10 1.35 -25.96
CA ASP A 49 -12.65 0.11 -25.34
C ASP A 49 -11.58 -0.64 -26.15
N TRP A 50 -11.46 -0.41 -27.47
CA TRP A 50 -10.48 -1.09 -28.31
C TRP A 50 -9.05 -0.66 -27.99
N ASP A 51 -8.86 0.64 -27.79
CA ASP A 51 -7.58 1.22 -27.36
C ASP A 51 -7.11 0.65 -26.01
N ARG A 52 -8.05 0.36 -25.10
CA ARG A 52 -7.72 -0.18 -23.78
C ARG A 52 -7.30 -1.65 -23.86
N ALA A 53 -7.92 -2.45 -24.71
CA ALA A 53 -7.56 -3.86 -24.87
C ALA A 53 -6.09 -4.01 -25.32
N ASP A 54 -5.66 -3.16 -26.25
CA ASP A 54 -4.28 -3.15 -26.74
C ASP A 54 -3.27 -2.76 -25.66
N LEU A 55 -3.57 -1.73 -24.87
CA LEU A 55 -2.75 -1.37 -23.71
C LEU A 55 -2.64 -2.50 -22.69
N TRP A 56 -3.70 -3.29 -22.49
CA TRP A 56 -3.68 -4.41 -21.56
C TRP A 56 -2.90 -5.62 -22.07
N ARG A 57 -2.73 -5.78 -23.39
CA ARG A 57 -1.78 -6.76 -23.94
C ARG A 57 -0.33 -6.42 -23.53
N ASP A 58 0.04 -5.13 -23.54
CA ASP A 58 1.35 -4.69 -23.04
C ASP A 58 1.50 -4.94 -21.54
N VAL A 59 0.44 -4.67 -20.76
CA VAL A 59 0.40 -4.94 -19.31
C VAL A 59 0.62 -6.42 -19.01
N ASP A 60 -0.07 -7.30 -19.72
CA ASP A 60 0.06 -8.75 -19.55
C ASP A 60 1.47 -9.23 -19.90
N ALA A 61 2.03 -8.77 -21.01
CA ALA A 61 3.41 -9.09 -21.40
C ALA A 61 4.43 -8.63 -20.36
N ALA A 62 4.32 -7.39 -19.89
CA ALA A 62 5.19 -6.84 -18.84
C ALA A 62 5.01 -7.57 -17.49
N ALA A 63 3.78 -7.97 -17.13
CA ALA A 63 3.51 -8.75 -15.93
C ALA A 63 4.13 -10.16 -16.01
N GLN A 64 4.11 -10.80 -17.17
CA GLN A 64 4.78 -12.09 -17.41
C GLN A 64 6.30 -11.94 -17.33
N GLN A 65 6.87 -10.92 -17.95
CA GLN A 65 8.31 -10.63 -17.88
C GLN A 65 8.77 -10.44 -16.44
N ARG A 66 8.02 -9.68 -15.62
CA ARG A 66 8.35 -9.50 -14.20
C ARG A 66 8.37 -10.83 -13.42
N ARG A 67 7.43 -11.74 -13.70
CA ARG A 67 7.40 -13.07 -13.08
C ARG A 67 8.60 -13.91 -13.48
N ALA A 68 9.01 -13.86 -14.75
CA ALA A 68 10.17 -14.59 -15.25
C ALA A 68 11.47 -14.11 -14.60
N VAL A 69 11.68 -12.79 -14.50
CA VAL A 69 12.85 -12.20 -13.79
C VAL A 69 12.93 -12.68 -12.33
N ASN A 70 11.78 -12.84 -11.67
CA ASN A 70 11.74 -13.37 -10.30
C ASN A 70 12.08 -14.86 -10.21
N ALA A 71 11.85 -15.64 -11.28
CA ALA A 71 12.11 -17.08 -11.31
C ALA A 71 13.57 -17.43 -11.65
N ASP A 72 14.20 -16.63 -12.52
CA ASP A 72 15.57 -16.87 -12.99
C ASP A 72 16.65 -16.26 -12.08
N ALA A 73 16.28 -15.32 -11.21
CA ALA A 73 17.21 -14.75 -10.26
C ALA A 73 17.48 -15.76 -9.14
N GLY A 74 18.74 -16.18 -8.98
CA GLY A 74 19.24 -16.92 -7.82
C GLY A 74 20.02 -16.00 -6.88
N GLY A 75 19.90 -16.19 -5.56
CA GLY A 75 20.71 -15.50 -4.54
C GLY A 75 20.11 -14.23 -3.91
N LEU A 76 20.92 -13.50 -3.13
CA LEU A 76 20.52 -12.35 -2.29
C LEU A 76 19.89 -11.18 -3.09
N ALA A 77 20.28 -11.01 -4.36
CA ALA A 77 19.75 -9.99 -5.27
C ALA A 77 18.24 -10.18 -5.58
N VAL A 78 17.72 -11.40 -5.45
CA VAL A 78 16.29 -11.72 -5.56
C VAL A 78 15.52 -11.09 -4.41
N VAL A 79 16.04 -11.22 -3.19
CA VAL A 79 15.38 -10.72 -1.98
C VAL A 79 15.24 -9.20 -2.03
N GLU A 80 16.21 -8.51 -2.62
CA GLU A 80 16.17 -7.04 -2.73
C GLU A 80 15.15 -6.55 -3.76
N ARG A 81 14.92 -7.26 -4.86
CA ARG A 81 14.18 -6.73 -6.03
C ARG A 81 12.91 -7.47 -6.42
N ALA A 82 12.77 -8.75 -6.05
CA ALA A 82 11.57 -9.52 -6.37
C ALA A 82 10.42 -9.11 -5.43
N PRO A 83 9.28 -8.63 -5.98
CA PRO A 83 8.08 -8.46 -5.18
C PRO A 83 7.60 -9.80 -4.64
N LEU A 84 7.11 -9.80 -3.40
CA LEU A 84 6.44 -10.94 -2.78
C LEU A 84 5.04 -11.16 -3.39
N GLY A 85 4.41 -10.10 -3.90
CA GLY A 85 3.13 -10.16 -4.60
C GLY A 85 3.21 -10.08 -6.13
N THR A 86 2.04 -10.03 -6.75
CA THR A 86 1.86 -9.97 -8.21
C THR A 86 0.98 -8.78 -8.59
N LEU A 87 1.00 -8.39 -9.87
CA LEU A 87 0.05 -7.40 -10.39
C LEU A 87 -1.40 -7.86 -10.15
N ASP A 88 -1.72 -9.13 -10.41
CA ASP A 88 -3.05 -9.70 -10.17
C ASP A 88 -3.45 -9.55 -8.69
N GLY A 89 -2.52 -9.76 -7.76
CA GLY A 89 -2.76 -9.52 -6.33
C GLY A 89 -3.01 -8.05 -6.00
N LEU A 90 -2.34 -7.12 -6.69
CA LEU A 90 -2.51 -5.67 -6.46
C LEU A 90 -3.88 -5.22 -6.94
N LEU A 91 -4.25 -5.64 -8.15
CA LEU A 91 -5.55 -5.35 -8.74
C LEU A 91 -6.68 -6.00 -7.94
N HIS A 92 -6.46 -7.20 -7.40
CA HIS A 92 -7.39 -7.85 -6.49
C HIS A 92 -7.59 -7.03 -5.20
N CYS A 93 -6.51 -6.62 -4.53
CA CYS A 93 -6.58 -5.78 -3.34
C CYS A 93 -7.32 -4.46 -3.61
N LEU A 94 -6.98 -3.77 -4.71
CA LEU A 94 -7.67 -2.55 -5.12
C LEU A 94 -9.18 -2.79 -5.30
N ARG A 95 -9.55 -3.87 -5.99
CA ARG A 95 -10.95 -4.12 -6.38
C ARG A 95 -11.82 -4.65 -5.25
N TYR A 96 -11.27 -5.48 -4.37
CA TYR A 96 -12.05 -6.25 -3.39
C TYR A 96 -11.78 -5.88 -1.93
N ASP A 97 -10.69 -5.18 -1.64
CA ASP A 97 -10.42 -4.66 -0.29
C ASP A 97 -10.62 -3.14 -0.23
N ILE A 98 -10.08 -2.39 -1.21
CA ILE A 98 -10.19 -0.92 -1.23
C ILE A 98 -11.56 -0.47 -1.75
N LEU A 99 -12.00 -1.01 -2.89
CA LEU A 99 -13.27 -0.64 -3.53
C LEU A 99 -14.40 -1.62 -3.17
N ASP A 100 -14.28 -2.34 -2.07
CA ASP A 100 -15.25 -3.34 -1.61
C ASP A 100 -16.69 -2.78 -1.50
N TRP A 101 -16.81 -1.53 -1.06
CA TRP A 101 -18.07 -0.79 -0.92
C TRP A 101 -18.78 -0.50 -2.25
N THR A 102 -18.11 -0.65 -3.39
CA THR A 102 -18.70 -0.40 -4.72
C THR A 102 -19.48 -1.61 -5.26
N TRP A 103 -19.41 -2.74 -4.58
CA TRP A 103 -20.13 -3.96 -4.93
C TRP A 103 -21.49 -4.00 -4.21
N GLY A 104 -22.59 -4.19 -4.94
CA GLY A 104 -23.95 -4.01 -4.45
C GLY A 104 -24.32 -4.72 -3.13
N ASN A 105 -25.16 -4.04 -2.33
CA ASN A 105 -25.78 -4.40 -1.04
C ASN A 105 -25.14 -5.55 -0.25
N ARG A 106 -24.04 -5.26 0.46
CA ARG A 106 -23.84 -5.85 1.79
C ARG A 106 -24.84 -5.17 2.73
N PRO A 107 -25.87 -5.85 3.29
CA PRO A 107 -26.57 -5.26 4.43
C PRO A 107 -25.54 -5.01 5.53
N ALA A 108 -25.62 -3.84 6.17
CA ALA A 108 -24.70 -3.38 7.22
C ALA A 108 -24.81 -4.18 8.55
N GLN A 109 -25.19 -5.46 8.50
CA GLN A 109 -25.27 -6.33 9.66
C GLN A 109 -24.45 -7.60 9.45
N ALA A 110 -23.46 -7.76 10.34
CA ALA A 110 -22.80 -9.02 10.59
C ALA A 110 -23.82 -10.05 11.12
N THR A 111 -24.41 -10.82 10.22
CA THR A 111 -25.02 -12.11 10.56
C THR A 111 -24.34 -13.18 9.74
N MET A 112 -23.83 -14.18 10.46
CA MET A 112 -23.19 -15.38 9.93
C MET A 112 -23.94 -15.92 8.70
N PRO A 113 -23.24 -16.30 7.61
CA PRO A 113 -23.90 -16.82 6.42
C PRO A 113 -24.55 -18.17 6.72
N THR A 114 -25.89 -18.24 6.68
CA THR A 114 -26.61 -19.52 6.63
C THR A 114 -26.58 -20.08 5.19
N PRO A 115 -26.50 -21.41 4.99
CA PRO A 115 -26.12 -22.00 3.70
C PRO A 115 -27.19 -22.02 2.60
N GLN A 116 -28.34 -21.37 2.74
CA GLN A 116 -29.54 -21.74 1.94
C GLN A 116 -30.06 -20.71 0.94
N VAL A 117 -29.37 -19.60 0.67
CA VAL A 117 -29.69 -18.76 -0.49
C VAL A 117 -28.40 -18.40 -1.20
N ARG A 118 -28.22 -18.88 -2.44
CA ARG A 118 -27.20 -18.35 -3.35
C ARG A 118 -27.54 -16.87 -3.55
N ALA A 119 -26.89 -16.00 -2.78
CA ALA A 119 -27.01 -14.56 -2.96
C ALA A 119 -26.76 -14.22 -4.44
N PRO A 120 -27.54 -13.30 -5.05
CA PRO A 120 -27.27 -12.86 -6.41
C PRO A 120 -25.81 -12.42 -6.51
N ARG A 121 -25.13 -12.82 -7.60
CA ARG A 121 -23.73 -12.43 -7.85
C ARG A 121 -23.64 -10.92 -7.71
N GLN A 122 -22.95 -10.44 -6.67
CA GLN A 122 -22.74 -9.02 -6.45
C GLN A 122 -22.08 -8.44 -7.70
N ARG A 123 -22.69 -7.39 -8.26
CA ARG A 123 -22.16 -6.64 -9.41
C ARG A 123 -21.97 -5.19 -9.01
N GLN A 124 -20.90 -4.59 -9.51
CA GLN A 124 -20.73 -3.15 -9.47
C GLN A 124 -21.73 -2.49 -10.42
N SER A 125 -22.13 -1.24 -10.14
CA SER A 125 -22.78 -0.39 -11.14
C SER A 125 -21.82 -0.12 -12.30
N GLU A 126 -22.35 0.34 -13.43
CA GLU A 126 -21.51 0.69 -14.59
C GLU A 126 -20.49 1.79 -14.23
N VAL A 127 -20.93 2.84 -13.54
CA VAL A 127 -20.08 3.94 -13.05
C VAL A 127 -18.96 3.41 -12.14
N ALA A 128 -19.30 2.57 -11.16
CA ALA A 128 -18.31 1.97 -10.27
C ALA A 128 -17.31 1.07 -11.03
N SER A 129 -17.77 0.33 -12.04
CA SER A 129 -16.91 -0.50 -12.87
C SER A 129 -15.94 0.33 -13.73
N LYS A 130 -16.44 1.43 -14.34
CA LYS A 130 -15.62 2.39 -15.09
C LYS A 130 -14.56 3.04 -14.19
N ALA A 131 -14.95 3.53 -13.01
CA ALA A 131 -14.03 4.12 -12.03
C ALA A 131 -12.97 3.11 -11.53
N THR A 132 -13.38 1.86 -11.27
CA THR A 132 -12.45 0.76 -10.91
C THR A 132 -11.43 0.52 -12.03
N GLY A 133 -11.88 0.58 -13.29
CA GLY A 133 -11.01 0.47 -14.47
C GLY A 133 -9.94 1.56 -14.50
N VAL A 134 -10.31 2.83 -14.29
CA VAL A 134 -9.37 3.97 -14.25
C VAL A 134 -8.28 3.77 -13.19
N LEU A 135 -8.67 3.36 -11.97
CA LEU A 135 -7.70 3.13 -10.90
C LEU A 135 -6.82 1.91 -11.19
N SER A 136 -7.39 0.86 -11.79
CA SER A 136 -6.65 -0.36 -12.17
C SER A 136 -5.61 -0.08 -13.26
N ASP A 137 -5.96 0.71 -14.26
CA ASP A 137 -5.06 1.12 -15.35
C ASP A 137 -3.89 1.94 -14.79
N ALA A 138 -4.16 2.91 -13.90
CA ALA A 138 -3.13 3.71 -13.25
C ALA A 138 -2.24 2.88 -12.29
N ALA A 139 -2.84 1.97 -11.51
CA ALA A 139 -2.10 1.09 -10.61
C ALA A 139 -1.18 0.14 -11.40
N ALA A 140 -1.65 -0.43 -12.51
CA ALA A 140 -0.85 -1.28 -13.38
C ALA A 140 0.31 -0.49 -14.02
N ALA A 141 0.03 0.70 -14.55
CA ALA A 141 1.04 1.58 -15.14
C ALA A 141 2.15 1.96 -14.15
N ALA A 142 1.78 2.24 -12.90
CA ALA A 142 2.72 2.55 -11.83
C ALA A 142 3.51 1.31 -11.38
N TYR A 143 2.84 0.17 -11.15
CA TYR A 143 3.47 -1.06 -10.68
C TYR A 143 4.48 -1.63 -11.69
N LEU A 144 4.16 -1.55 -12.99
CA LEU A 144 4.99 -2.04 -14.08
C LEU A 144 5.83 -0.94 -14.74
N ARG A 145 6.10 0.16 -14.03
CA ARG A 145 6.72 1.36 -14.61
C ARG A 145 7.99 1.11 -15.42
N GLU A 146 8.83 0.19 -14.97
CA GLU A 146 10.12 -0.15 -15.58
C GLU A 146 10.00 -1.06 -16.82
N LEU A 147 8.85 -1.70 -17.02
CA LEU A 147 8.64 -2.73 -18.03
C LEU A 147 7.69 -2.27 -19.14
N LEU A 148 6.81 -1.31 -18.84
CA LEU A 148 5.94 -0.70 -19.83
C LEU A 148 6.66 0.40 -20.60
N THR A 149 6.32 0.54 -21.88
CA THR A 149 6.76 1.67 -22.68
C THR A 149 6.22 2.99 -22.10
N ASP A 150 6.93 4.09 -22.33
CA ASP A 150 6.48 5.41 -21.87
C ASP A 150 5.11 5.79 -22.46
N GLU A 151 4.82 5.35 -23.69
CA GLU A 151 3.52 5.56 -24.33
C GLU A 151 2.41 4.83 -23.58
N SER A 152 2.54 3.51 -23.38
CA SER A 152 1.52 2.70 -22.72
C SER A 152 1.29 3.20 -21.29
N ARG A 153 2.36 3.57 -20.55
CA ARG A 153 2.22 4.17 -19.21
C ARG A 153 1.44 5.48 -19.24
N ARG A 154 1.77 6.40 -20.15
CA ARG A 154 1.10 7.70 -20.24
C ARG A 154 -0.38 7.52 -20.58
N ARG A 155 -0.71 6.66 -21.55
CA ARG A 155 -2.10 6.40 -21.96
C ARG A 155 -2.91 5.76 -20.83
N LEU A 156 -2.36 4.75 -20.14
CA LEU A 156 -3.01 4.11 -18.99
C LEU A 156 -3.22 5.07 -17.80
N SER A 157 -2.28 6.00 -17.56
CA SER A 157 -2.35 6.93 -16.43
C SER A 157 -3.16 8.20 -16.71
N ALA A 158 -3.40 8.53 -17.98
CA ALA A 158 -4.03 9.79 -18.38
C ALA A 158 -5.45 9.98 -17.81
N PRO A 159 -6.36 8.98 -17.84
CA PRO A 159 -7.68 9.10 -17.22
C PRO A 159 -7.60 9.39 -15.72
N TYR A 160 -6.70 8.71 -15.00
CA TYR A 160 -6.50 8.94 -13.57
C TYR A 160 -5.99 10.36 -13.29
N ALA A 161 -5.00 10.83 -14.06
CA ALA A 161 -4.49 12.20 -13.94
C ALA A 161 -5.57 13.27 -14.26
N ALA A 162 -6.51 12.97 -15.16
CA ALA A 162 -7.65 13.83 -15.44
C ALA A 162 -8.65 13.84 -14.28
N ALA A 163 -8.99 12.66 -13.73
CA ALA A 163 -9.86 12.54 -12.57
C ALA A 163 -9.32 13.30 -11.36
N LEU A 164 -8.01 13.23 -11.07
CA LEU A 164 -7.40 13.93 -9.94
C LEU A 164 -7.62 15.45 -9.97
N ARG A 165 -7.77 16.07 -11.14
CA ARG A 165 -8.04 17.51 -11.24
C ARG A 165 -9.47 17.89 -10.86
N ALA A 166 -10.39 16.94 -10.91
CA ALA A 166 -11.80 17.14 -10.58
C ALA A 166 -12.14 16.72 -9.14
N LEU A 167 -11.26 15.94 -8.49
CA LEU A 167 -11.48 15.44 -7.14
C LEU A 167 -10.97 16.42 -6.08
N PRO A 168 -11.69 16.57 -4.96
CA PRO A 168 -11.18 17.34 -3.83
C PRO A 168 -9.98 16.62 -3.18
N GLU A 169 -9.07 17.41 -2.61
CA GLU A 169 -8.06 16.88 -1.69
C GLU A 169 -8.71 16.52 -0.35
N ARG A 170 -8.47 15.29 0.12
CA ARG A 170 -8.94 14.80 1.41
C ARG A 170 -7.76 14.23 2.18
N GLU A 171 -7.75 14.49 3.48
CA GLU A 171 -6.81 13.80 4.36
C GLU A 171 -7.18 12.32 4.47
N HIS A 172 -6.16 11.49 4.62
CA HIS A 172 -6.35 10.06 4.87
C HIS A 172 -6.65 9.82 6.34
N ASP A 173 -7.61 8.92 6.61
CA ASP A 173 -7.87 8.44 7.95
C ASP A 173 -6.68 7.61 8.44
N LEU A 174 -6.06 8.04 9.54
CA LEU A 174 -4.96 7.36 10.23
C LEU A 174 -5.38 6.87 11.62
N GLY A 175 -6.69 6.82 11.89
CA GLY A 175 -7.24 6.32 13.13
C GLY A 175 -6.93 7.20 14.35
N PRO A 176 -7.04 6.64 15.57
CA PRO A 176 -6.97 7.42 16.81
C PRO A 176 -5.61 8.04 17.13
N GLN A 177 -4.54 7.58 16.48
CA GLN A 177 -3.15 8.00 16.73
C GLN A 177 -2.61 8.78 15.51
N ALA A 178 -3.51 9.49 14.82
CA ALA A 178 -3.23 10.15 13.55
C ALA A 178 -2.12 11.19 13.66
N ASP A 179 -2.06 11.96 14.75
CA ASP A 179 -1.09 13.03 14.91
C ASP A 179 0.33 12.48 15.09
N GLU A 180 0.52 11.48 15.94
CA GLU A 180 1.81 10.80 16.11
C GLU A 180 2.25 10.11 14.81
N LEU A 181 1.32 9.51 14.07
CA LEU A 181 1.61 8.91 12.77
C LEU A 181 2.02 9.96 11.74
N ARG A 182 1.31 11.08 11.64
CA ARG A 182 1.70 12.20 10.75
C ARG A 182 3.07 12.74 11.11
N GLN A 183 3.36 12.91 12.41
CA GLN A 183 4.69 13.33 12.85
C GLN A 183 5.78 12.33 12.44
N LEU A 184 5.57 11.02 12.69
CA LEU A 184 6.52 9.98 12.27
C LEU A 184 6.76 10.03 10.76
N LEU A 185 5.68 10.05 9.97
CA LEU A 185 5.73 10.06 8.50
C LEU A 185 6.41 11.32 7.96
N SER A 186 6.14 12.48 8.55
CA SER A 186 6.80 13.74 8.20
C SER A 186 8.31 13.67 8.45
N ARG A 187 8.72 13.13 9.61
CA ARG A 187 10.15 12.98 9.96
C ARG A 187 10.86 11.98 9.06
N VAL A 188 10.20 10.88 8.69
CA VAL A 188 10.73 9.93 7.71
C VAL A 188 10.87 10.60 6.35
N GLY A 189 9.90 11.41 5.93
CA GLY A 189 9.93 12.14 4.66
C GLY A 189 10.99 13.23 4.56
N SER A 190 11.64 13.59 5.68
CA SER A 190 12.68 14.62 5.77
C SER A 190 13.99 14.09 6.36
N LEU A 191 14.30 12.81 6.17
CA LEU A 191 15.52 12.20 6.71
C LEU A 191 16.78 12.87 6.15
N SER A 192 17.66 13.31 7.04
CA SER A 192 19.03 13.69 6.67
C SER A 192 19.92 12.46 6.44
N PRO A 193 21.03 12.58 5.70
CA PRO A 193 22.01 11.51 5.55
C PRO A 193 22.56 10.98 6.89
N ALA A 194 22.65 11.82 7.92
CA ALA A 194 23.10 11.41 9.25
C ALA A 194 22.07 10.52 9.96
N GLN A 195 20.79 10.91 9.90
CA GLN A 195 19.69 10.11 10.44
C GLN A 195 19.55 8.78 9.70
N MET A 196 19.76 8.77 8.38
CA MET A 196 19.75 7.54 7.59
C MET A 196 20.85 6.56 8.03
N ARG A 197 22.08 7.05 8.24
CA ARG A 197 23.18 6.22 8.79
C ARG A 197 22.84 5.66 10.17
N GLN A 198 22.17 6.45 11.01
CA GLN A 198 21.75 6.01 12.33
C GLN A 198 20.66 4.93 12.26
N LEU A 199 19.66 5.08 11.36
CA LEU A 199 18.65 4.05 11.11
C LEU A 199 19.27 2.73 10.64
N ASN A 200 20.22 2.80 9.70
CA ASN A 200 20.94 1.62 9.22
C ASN A 200 21.71 0.94 10.36
N LYS A 201 22.45 1.73 11.16
CA LYS A 201 23.17 1.22 12.34
C LYS A 201 22.24 0.52 13.33
N VAL A 202 21.11 1.14 13.68
CA VAL A 202 20.14 0.53 14.61
C VAL A 202 19.55 -0.75 14.03
N THR A 203 19.21 -0.75 12.74
CA THR A 203 18.71 -1.93 12.03
C THR A 203 19.70 -3.09 12.10
N ASP A 204 20.98 -2.85 11.81
CA ASP A 204 22.02 -3.87 11.87
C ASP A 204 22.22 -4.41 13.29
N THR A 205 22.23 -3.54 14.30
CA THR A 205 22.37 -3.96 15.71
C THR A 205 21.15 -4.71 16.26
N SER A 206 19.98 -4.50 15.66
CA SER A 206 18.72 -5.14 16.10
C SER A 206 18.49 -6.50 15.45
N ARG A 207 19.22 -6.86 14.37
CA ARG A 207 19.09 -8.15 13.68
C ARG A 207 19.23 -9.38 14.60
N PRO A 208 20.19 -9.43 15.56
CA PRO A 208 20.29 -10.56 16.48
C PRO A 208 19.04 -10.76 17.38
N GLY A 209 18.20 -9.74 17.57
CA GLY A 209 16.98 -9.78 18.38
C GLY A 209 15.69 -10.07 17.59
N LEU A 210 15.79 -10.48 16.31
CA LEU A 210 14.63 -10.71 15.43
C LEU A 210 13.63 -11.77 15.92
N THR A 211 14.04 -12.68 16.82
CA THR A 211 13.18 -13.73 17.38
C THR A 211 11.95 -13.19 18.09
N ASP A 212 12.07 -12.03 18.76
CA ASP A 212 10.96 -11.41 19.51
C ASP A 212 10.20 -10.34 18.69
N TRP A 213 10.75 -9.93 17.55
CA TRP A 213 10.15 -8.90 16.70
C TRP A 213 8.92 -9.45 15.94
N ALA A 214 9.04 -10.64 15.34
CA ALA A 214 7.96 -11.23 14.57
C ALA A 214 6.68 -11.47 15.40
N PRO A 215 6.76 -12.00 16.64
CA PRO A 215 5.60 -12.06 17.53
C PRO A 215 5.00 -10.67 17.85
N ALA A 216 5.84 -9.65 18.05
CA ALA A 216 5.34 -8.30 18.33
C ALA A 216 4.58 -7.69 17.14
N VAL A 217 5.11 -7.83 15.92
CA VAL A 217 4.42 -7.40 14.68
C VAL A 217 3.13 -8.18 14.47
N HIS A 218 3.12 -9.49 14.77
CA HIS A 218 1.92 -10.31 14.69
C HIS A 218 0.83 -9.78 15.63
N SER A 219 1.17 -9.52 16.90
CA SER A 219 0.25 -8.94 17.88
C SER A 219 -0.30 -7.58 17.44
N ALA A 220 0.55 -6.68 16.93
CA ALA A 220 0.12 -5.38 16.42
C ALA A 220 -0.82 -5.51 15.21
N SER A 221 -0.51 -6.42 14.28
CA SER A 221 -1.35 -6.68 13.11
C SER A 221 -2.72 -7.24 13.50
N TRP A 222 -2.77 -8.14 14.49
CA TRP A 222 -4.03 -8.64 15.05
C TRP A 222 -4.84 -7.54 15.74
N ALA A 223 -4.19 -6.68 16.52
CA ALA A 223 -4.87 -5.55 17.15
C ALA A 223 -5.46 -4.60 16.09
N VAL A 224 -4.75 -4.34 14.97
CA VAL A 224 -5.30 -3.55 13.85
C VAL A 224 -6.54 -4.19 13.26
N PHE A 225 -6.48 -5.51 13.04
CA PHE A 225 -7.61 -6.26 12.48
C PHE A 225 -8.83 -6.27 13.42
N LEU A 226 -8.64 -6.66 14.68
CA LEU A 226 -9.72 -6.80 15.66
C LEU A 226 -10.35 -5.47 16.06
N SER A 227 -9.60 -4.37 15.98
CA SER A 227 -10.12 -3.02 16.25
C SER A 227 -10.79 -2.35 15.05
N GLY A 228 -10.88 -3.03 13.90
CA GLY A 228 -11.48 -2.48 12.68
C GLY A 228 -10.63 -1.39 12.00
N ARG A 229 -9.36 -1.25 12.36
CA ARG A 229 -8.45 -0.20 11.86
C ARG A 229 -7.70 -0.59 10.58
N VAL A 230 -8.14 -1.64 9.88
CA VAL A 230 -7.44 -2.20 8.71
C VAL A 230 -7.21 -1.16 7.62
N ARG A 231 -8.23 -0.35 7.28
CA ARG A 231 -8.12 0.67 6.22
C ARG A 231 -7.15 1.80 6.63
N ALA A 232 -7.23 2.28 7.87
CA ALA A 232 -6.33 3.31 8.41
C ALA A 232 -4.89 2.78 8.53
N GLY A 233 -4.71 1.55 8.99
CA GLY A 233 -3.44 0.83 9.02
C GLY A 233 -2.79 0.75 7.65
N ALA A 234 -3.58 0.39 6.63
CA ALA A 234 -3.11 0.35 5.26
C ALA A 234 -2.73 1.74 4.71
N ALA A 235 -3.54 2.77 4.98
CA ALA A 235 -3.21 4.14 4.58
C ALA A 235 -1.88 4.60 5.19
N ALA A 236 -1.64 4.33 6.48
CA ALA A 236 -0.39 4.67 7.14
C ALA A 236 0.83 3.98 6.51
N GLN A 237 0.71 2.70 6.13
CA GLN A 237 1.78 1.96 5.44
C GLN A 237 2.05 2.51 4.03
N LEU A 238 1.01 2.88 3.29
CA LEU A 238 1.15 3.46 1.95
C LEU A 238 1.76 4.87 2.01
N LEU A 239 1.42 5.68 3.02
CA LEU A 239 2.09 6.96 3.26
C LEU A 239 3.55 6.77 3.66
N LEU A 240 3.89 5.69 4.38
CA LEU A 240 5.29 5.37 4.67
C LEU A 240 6.09 5.07 3.39
N VAL A 241 5.49 4.41 2.39
CA VAL A 241 6.10 4.23 1.07
C VAL A 241 6.45 5.59 0.44
N GLN A 242 5.50 6.53 0.43
CA GLN A 242 5.71 7.86 -0.11
C GLN A 242 6.74 8.68 0.69
N ALA A 243 6.78 8.53 2.01
CA ALA A 243 7.75 9.20 2.87
C ALA A 243 9.18 8.72 2.59
N LEU A 244 9.39 7.41 2.46
CA LEU A 244 10.70 6.83 2.11
C LEU A 244 11.17 7.26 0.72
N ASP A 245 10.25 7.35 -0.23
CA ASP A 245 10.52 7.83 -1.59
C ASP A 245 10.95 9.31 -1.59
N ARG A 246 10.19 10.16 -0.90
CA ARG A 246 10.50 11.59 -0.75
C ARG A 246 11.85 11.84 -0.08
N ALA A 247 12.21 11.03 0.90
CA ALA A 247 13.50 11.09 1.57
C ALA A 247 14.66 10.51 0.75
N GLY A 248 14.39 9.93 -0.43
CA GLY A 248 15.43 9.35 -1.29
C GLY A 248 16.14 8.16 -0.64
N VAL A 249 15.48 7.41 0.26
CA VAL A 249 16.10 6.26 0.94
C VAL A 249 16.48 5.21 -0.10
N PRO A 250 17.73 4.72 -0.16
CA PRO A 250 18.13 3.72 -1.15
C PRO A 250 17.32 2.42 -1.04
N VAL A 251 17.04 1.77 -2.18
CA VAL A 251 16.30 0.50 -2.21
C VAL A 251 17.01 -0.60 -1.39
N SER A 252 18.35 -0.64 -1.43
CA SER A 252 19.17 -1.54 -0.60
C SER A 252 18.89 -1.38 0.89
N ASP A 253 18.70 -0.14 1.36
CA ASP A 253 18.49 0.16 2.77
C ASP A 253 17.04 -0.20 3.18
N ARG A 254 16.06 0.10 2.29
CA ARG A 254 14.66 -0.33 2.46
C ARG A 254 14.59 -1.85 2.62
N ALA A 255 15.23 -2.60 1.71
CA ALA A 255 15.32 -4.06 1.74
C ALA A 255 16.17 -4.59 2.90
N GLY A 256 17.19 -3.84 3.31
CA GLY A 256 18.13 -4.17 4.39
C GLY A 256 17.54 -4.14 5.79
N GLY A 257 16.28 -3.72 5.94
CA GLY A 257 15.52 -3.79 7.19
C GLY A 257 14.95 -2.45 7.66
N VAL A 258 15.29 -1.34 7.01
CA VAL A 258 14.73 -0.01 7.33
C VAL A 258 13.22 -0.02 7.18
N TRP A 259 12.70 -0.69 6.14
CA TRP A 259 11.24 -0.87 6.01
C TRP A 259 10.65 -1.60 7.20
N ASN A 260 11.23 -2.74 7.60
CA ASN A 260 10.69 -3.55 8.71
C ASN A 260 10.67 -2.75 10.03
N LEU A 261 11.74 -2.00 10.30
CA LEU A 261 11.81 -1.13 11.48
C LEU A 261 10.69 -0.08 11.45
N LEU A 262 10.57 0.68 10.37
CA LEU A 262 9.61 1.78 10.28
C LEU A 262 8.16 1.31 10.16
N SER A 263 7.92 0.25 9.38
CA SER A 263 6.60 -0.40 9.26
C SER A 263 6.15 -0.96 10.61
N GLY A 264 7.07 -1.54 11.39
CA GLY A 264 6.80 -2.00 12.75
C GLY A 264 6.42 -0.85 13.68
N ALA A 265 7.14 0.27 13.62
CA ALA A 265 6.81 1.48 14.38
C ALA A 265 5.44 2.05 13.98
N VAL A 266 5.11 2.10 12.69
CA VAL A 266 3.78 2.52 12.20
C VAL A 266 2.67 1.60 12.73
N GLN A 267 2.86 0.28 12.67
CA GLN A 267 1.91 -0.70 13.23
C GLN A 267 1.72 -0.48 14.73
N ALA A 268 2.81 -0.32 15.48
CA ALA A 268 2.76 -0.12 16.92
C ALA A 268 2.06 1.20 17.31
N LEU A 269 2.31 2.29 16.58
CA LEU A 269 1.61 3.55 16.81
C LEU A 269 0.12 3.43 16.50
N MET A 270 -0.27 2.80 15.38
CA MET A 270 -1.67 2.65 14.97
C MET A 270 -2.57 2.03 16.05
N VAL A 271 -2.01 1.13 16.85
CA VAL A 271 -2.72 0.39 17.92
C VAL A 271 -2.05 0.56 19.28
N ARG A 272 -1.38 1.68 19.51
CA ARG A 272 -0.65 1.94 20.76
C ARG A 272 -1.53 1.82 22.00
N ASP A 273 -2.79 2.23 21.88
CA ASP A 273 -3.82 2.14 22.93
C ASP A 273 -4.27 0.70 23.25
N LEU A 274 -3.94 -0.27 22.40
CA LEU A 274 -4.34 -1.68 22.52
C LEU A 274 -3.17 -2.62 22.82
N LEU A 275 -1.93 -2.16 22.67
CA LEU A 275 -0.73 -2.96 22.89
C LEU A 275 -0.27 -2.87 24.35
N ASP A 276 0.23 -3.99 24.87
CA ASP A 276 0.98 -3.97 26.12
C ASP A 276 2.31 -3.20 25.94
N SER A 277 2.82 -2.63 27.04
CA SER A 277 4.00 -1.78 26.99
C SER A 277 5.28 -2.51 26.56
N ALA A 278 5.36 -3.84 26.69
CA ALA A 278 6.54 -4.58 26.21
C ALA A 278 6.49 -4.75 24.69
N THR A 279 5.33 -5.11 24.13
CA THR A 279 5.12 -5.20 22.68
C THR A 279 5.32 -3.86 21.99
N ALA A 280 4.76 -2.77 22.54
CA ALA A 280 4.92 -1.43 21.98
C ALA A 280 6.39 -1.00 21.94
N ARG A 281 7.13 -1.17 23.05
CA ARG A 281 8.57 -0.85 23.13
C ARG A 281 9.40 -1.65 22.13
N ARG A 282 9.15 -2.95 21.98
CA ARG A 282 9.87 -3.80 21.02
C ARG A 282 9.81 -3.25 19.59
N LEU A 283 8.70 -2.62 19.20
CA LEU A 283 8.51 -2.08 17.86
C LEU A 283 8.92 -0.59 17.74
N LEU A 284 8.83 0.19 18.82
CA LEU A 284 9.09 1.64 18.80
C LEU A 284 10.50 2.02 19.24
N ASP A 285 11.12 1.28 20.15
CA ASP A 285 12.44 1.61 20.71
C ASP A 285 13.54 1.70 19.63
N PRO A 286 13.58 0.82 18.59
CA PRO A 286 14.54 0.99 17.50
C PRO A 286 14.36 2.33 16.76
N TYR A 287 13.11 2.73 16.51
CA TYR A 287 12.82 4.02 15.89
C TYR A 287 13.25 5.19 16.79
N PHE A 288 12.89 5.17 18.08
CA PHE A 288 13.26 6.23 19.01
C PHE A 288 14.76 6.28 19.29
N THR A 289 15.47 5.15 19.24
CA THR A 289 16.93 5.11 19.34
C THR A 289 17.58 5.77 18.12
N ALA A 290 16.98 5.62 16.94
CA ALA A 290 17.51 6.20 15.71
C ALA A 290 17.17 7.68 15.54
N MET A 291 15.94 8.05 15.89
CA MET A 291 15.35 9.34 15.56
C MET A 291 15.13 10.23 16.79
N GLY A 292 15.10 9.68 18.00
CA GLY A 292 14.58 10.36 19.19
C GLY A 292 13.05 10.30 19.27
N PRO A 293 12.47 10.61 20.45
CA PRO A 293 11.02 10.56 20.67
C PRO A 293 10.26 11.51 19.74
N LEU A 294 8.98 11.21 19.51
CA LEU A 294 8.05 12.17 18.90
C LEU A 294 7.76 13.30 19.88
N SER A 295 7.51 14.50 19.36
CA SER A 295 7.19 15.65 20.20
C SER A 295 5.73 15.56 20.61
N VAL A 296 5.48 15.47 21.92
CA VAL A 296 4.13 15.56 22.51
C VAL A 296 3.70 17.01 22.52
#